data_AF-A0A2E9X1T5-F1
#
_entry.id   AF-A0A2E9X1T5-F1
#
_cell.length_a   1.000
_cell.length_b   1.000
_cell.length_c   1.000
_cell.angle_alpha   90.00
_cell.angle_beta   90.00
_cell.angle_gamma   90.00
#
_symmetry.space_group_name_H-M   'P 1'
#
loop_
_entity.id
_entity.type
_entity.pdbx_description
1 polymer ?
#
loop_
_entity_poly.entity_id
_entity_poly.type
_entity_poly.pdbx_seq_one_letter_code
_entity_poly.pdbx_strand_id
1 'polypeptide(L)'
;IQQSAFLEFKLVLPVMELESQLAQIDRQIVSVLGADSIRALGGATEDANSEVEDLLFGGLDALDSAQADSTGVDGEDVEEDQSVNLRPFTGLLAGGDFEGVYLVATENVETAMLYLAMPEVQRSLPRNVSLHWEEDPIALTQRTFRRLYVTEEAAFVTGEMLEDATAQRDPQGSQAQVNFEFNRVGGRRFSRFTEQNIGNLIAIVLDGEIVSAPVVRARIGASGVIEMGNADMAEAADLALVLRAGALPAPLAIMEERTVGPSLGQDSINAGQIAGIIGMVAVVLIMTLYYRLAGVLAVMALGVYATLVLGGLAAFNGVLTLPGIAGLILSVGMAVDANVLIFERIREELIRGRATRTAVEEGFAHALSAIVDANMTTLFTALILFQFGTGPVRGFALTLSIGIVASFFSALYVTKTFFLIYLSGKKASDPISI
;
A
#
# COMPACT_ATOMS: atom_id res chain seq x y z
N ILE A 1 2.22 7.64 11.43
CA ILE A 1 3.62 7.23 11.24
C ILE A 1 3.71 5.85 11.88
N GLN A 2 3.41 4.80 11.10
CA GLN A 2 3.38 3.44 11.63
C GLN A 2 4.82 3.07 12.00
N GLN A 3 5.10 3.08 13.30
CA GLN A 3 6.30 2.48 13.83
C GLN A 3 6.25 1.00 13.48
N SER A 4 7.41 0.46 13.17
CA SER A 4 7.58 -0.83 12.57
C SER A 4 7.56 -1.94 13.61
N ALA A 5 6.51 -2.76 13.62
CA ALA A 5 6.42 -4.07 14.28
C ALA A 5 7.45 -4.39 15.39
N PHE A 6 7.45 -3.60 16.46
CA PHE A 6 8.30 -3.88 17.62
C PHE A 6 7.58 -4.88 18.52
N LEU A 7 7.98 -6.15 18.43
CA LEU A 7 7.55 -7.17 19.37
C LEU A 7 8.34 -7.06 20.67
N GLU A 8 7.64 -6.87 21.79
CA GLU A 8 8.21 -6.82 23.13
C GLU A 8 7.45 -7.74 24.07
N PHE A 9 8.18 -8.50 24.89
CA PHE A 9 7.60 -9.25 26.00
C PHE A 9 7.88 -8.48 27.30
N LYS A 10 6.81 -8.12 28.01
CA LYS A 10 6.86 -7.35 29.26
C LYS A 10 6.11 -8.06 30.37
N LEU A 11 6.56 -7.87 31.61
CA LEU A 11 5.85 -8.38 32.79
C LEU A 11 4.72 -7.41 33.14
N VAL A 12 3.52 -7.94 33.41
CA VAL A 12 2.42 -7.14 33.97
C VAL A 12 2.68 -6.96 35.46
N LEU A 13 2.68 -5.70 35.91
CA LEU A 13 2.93 -5.32 37.29
C LEU A 13 1.61 -5.15 38.04
N PRO A 14 1.57 -5.42 39.36
CA PRO A 14 0.39 -5.16 40.18
C PRO A 14 -0.07 -3.71 40.11
N VAL A 15 -1.39 -3.49 40.14
CA VAL A 15 -2.00 -2.15 40.10
C VAL A 15 -1.50 -1.21 41.19
N MET A 16 -1.07 -1.78 42.34
CA MET A 16 -0.57 -1.05 43.50
C MET A 16 0.62 -0.14 43.18
N GLU A 17 1.43 -0.48 42.16
CA GLU A 17 2.52 0.38 41.70
C GLU A 17 2.00 1.69 41.09
N LEU A 18 0.93 1.61 40.29
CA LEU A 18 0.30 2.78 39.66
C LEU A 18 -0.59 3.54 40.65
N GLU A 19 -1.31 2.85 41.53
CA GLU A 19 -2.25 3.45 42.48
C GLU A 19 -1.61 4.56 43.33
N SER A 20 -0.34 4.37 43.72
CA SER A 20 0.42 5.36 44.50
C SER A 20 0.61 6.70 43.77
N GLN A 21 0.55 6.71 42.44
CA GLN A 21 0.76 7.89 41.59
C GLN A 21 -0.52 8.44 40.97
N LEU A 22 -1.65 7.71 41.00
CA LEU A 22 -2.91 8.14 40.41
C LEU A 22 -3.37 9.52 40.91
N ALA A 23 -3.27 9.78 42.21
CA ALA A 23 -3.61 11.08 42.79
C ALA A 23 -2.67 12.22 42.34
N GLN A 24 -1.44 11.90 41.94
CA GLN A 24 -0.52 12.87 41.36
C GLN A 24 -0.84 13.13 39.88
N ILE A 25 -1.17 12.07 39.12
CA ILE A 25 -1.61 12.15 37.72
C ILE A 25 -2.85 13.04 37.60
N ASP A 26 -3.88 12.79 38.41
CA ASP A 26 -5.11 13.59 38.43
C ASP A 26 -4.82 15.08 38.70
N ARG A 27 -3.95 15.38 39.67
CA ARG A 27 -3.56 16.77 39.97
C ARG A 27 -2.83 17.44 38.80
N GLN A 28 -1.97 16.72 38.08
CA GLN A 28 -1.29 17.27 36.90
C GLN A 28 -2.30 17.58 35.78
N ILE A 29 -3.25 16.68 35.52
CA ILE A 29 -4.29 16.88 34.51
C ILE A 29 -5.13 18.12 34.84
N VAL A 30 -5.58 18.25 36.09
CA VAL A 30 -6.33 19.43 36.55
C VAL A 30 -5.50 20.71 36.42
N SER A 31 -4.20 20.65 36.70
CA SER A 31 -3.32 21.82 36.58
C SER A 31 -3.13 22.31 35.14
N VAL A 32 -3.16 21.39 34.15
CA VAL A 32 -2.96 21.71 32.74
C VAL A 32 -4.26 22.17 32.09
N LEU A 33 -5.37 21.48 32.35
CA LEU A 33 -6.67 21.77 31.71
C LEU A 33 -7.48 22.84 32.45
N GLY A 34 -7.25 23.03 33.75
CA GLY A 34 -8.05 23.89 34.62
C GLY A 34 -9.32 23.20 35.12
N ALA A 35 -9.76 23.51 36.34
CA ALA A 35 -10.90 22.84 36.97
C ALA A 35 -12.23 23.06 36.22
N ASP A 36 -12.42 24.22 35.59
CA ASP A 36 -13.67 24.57 34.92
C ASP A 36 -13.87 23.84 33.59
N SER A 37 -12.79 23.57 32.86
CA SER A 37 -12.86 22.78 31.62
C SER A 37 -13.16 21.31 31.91
N ILE A 38 -12.57 20.76 32.98
CA ILE A 38 -12.82 19.38 33.44
C ILE A 38 -14.27 19.22 33.88
N ARG A 39 -14.85 20.20 34.61
CA ARG A 39 -16.27 20.18 34.98
C ARG A 39 -17.19 20.26 33.77
N ALA A 40 -16.87 21.07 32.76
CA ALA A 40 -17.63 21.14 31.52
C ALA A 40 -17.59 19.81 30.72
N LEU A 41 -16.47 19.08 30.80
CA LEU A 41 -16.31 17.74 30.21
C LEU A 41 -17.08 16.66 31.00
N GLY A 42 -17.14 16.75 32.34
CA GLY A 42 -17.84 15.79 33.21
C GLY A 42 -19.37 15.99 33.29
N GLY A 43 -19.86 17.24 33.23
CA GLY A 43 -21.30 17.54 33.27
C GLY A 43 -22.06 17.07 32.03
N ALA A 44 -21.38 16.95 30.88
CA ALA A 44 -21.98 16.50 29.63
C ALA A 44 -22.47 15.03 29.66
N THR A 45 -22.04 14.24 30.65
CA THR A 45 -22.45 12.83 30.79
C THR A 45 -23.58 12.58 31.80
N GLU A 46 -23.84 13.50 32.75
CA GLU A 46 -24.91 13.34 33.75
C GLU A 46 -26.19 14.12 33.40
N ASP A 47 -26.10 15.29 32.74
CA ASP A 47 -27.25 16.20 32.56
C ASP A 47 -28.23 15.82 31.43
N ALA A 48 -27.89 14.84 30.58
CA ALA A 48 -28.79 14.43 29.50
C ALA A 48 -30.07 13.72 30.00
N ASN A 49 -30.09 13.21 31.24
CA ASN A 49 -31.27 12.56 31.83
C ASN A 49 -32.10 13.50 32.71
N SER A 50 -31.47 14.47 33.40
CA SER A 50 -32.16 15.41 34.28
C SER A 50 -32.98 16.44 33.50
N GLU A 51 -32.44 16.97 32.39
CA GLU A 51 -33.17 17.91 31.51
C GLU A 51 -34.41 17.26 30.87
N VAL A 52 -34.38 15.95 30.63
CA VAL A 52 -35.52 15.20 30.07
C VAL A 52 -36.60 14.97 31.12
N GLU A 53 -36.24 14.69 32.37
CA GLU A 53 -37.19 14.58 33.49
C GLU A 53 -37.87 15.92 33.83
N ASP A 54 -37.12 17.01 33.80
CA ASP A 54 -37.64 18.35 34.10
C ASP A 54 -38.55 18.87 32.96
N LEU A 55 -38.28 18.50 31.72
CA LEU A 55 -39.16 18.77 30.57
C LEU A 55 -40.42 17.89 30.52
N LEU A 56 -40.38 16.68 31.12
CA LEU A 56 -41.52 15.75 31.14
C LEU A 56 -42.48 15.98 32.32
N PHE A 57 -42.00 16.51 33.45
CA PHE A 57 -42.78 16.61 34.68
C PHE A 57 -42.78 18.00 35.36
N GLY A 58 -42.04 18.98 34.85
CA GLY A 58 -41.88 20.33 35.44
C GLY A 58 -43.05 21.29 35.21
N GLY A 59 -44.29 20.84 35.34
CA GLY A 59 -45.45 21.71 35.22
C GLY A 59 -46.65 21.16 35.94
N LEU A 60 -46.78 21.50 37.23
CA LEU A 60 -48.02 21.67 38.02
C LEU A 60 -47.64 21.81 39.51
N ASP A 61 -47.37 23.04 39.96
CA ASP A 61 -48.21 23.67 40.98
C ASP A 61 -47.68 25.05 41.39
N ALA A 62 -48.66 25.92 41.67
CA ALA A 62 -48.56 27.35 41.72
C ALA A 62 -48.53 27.89 43.16
N LEU A 63 -48.11 29.17 43.25
CA LEU A 63 -48.46 30.17 44.29
C LEU A 63 -47.79 30.02 45.67
N ASP A 64 -46.97 30.98 46.10
CA ASP A 64 -47.44 32.13 46.90
C ASP A 64 -46.34 33.19 47.20
N SER A 65 -46.81 34.45 47.26
CA SER A 65 -46.32 35.73 47.81
C SER A 65 -44.86 36.00 48.23
N ALA A 66 -44.26 36.98 47.53
CA ALA A 66 -43.92 38.35 47.98
C ALA A 66 -43.17 38.65 49.30
N GLN A 67 -42.19 39.55 49.12
CA GLN A 67 -41.80 40.70 49.98
C GLN A 67 -40.64 40.48 50.98
N ALA A 68 -39.48 41.10 50.73
CA ALA A 68 -39.00 42.29 51.45
C ALA A 68 -37.52 42.61 51.14
N ASP A 69 -37.25 43.90 51.25
CA ASP A 69 -36.09 44.65 50.83
C ASP A 69 -34.97 44.66 51.89
N SER A 70 -33.77 45.03 51.42
CA SER A 70 -32.75 45.80 52.13
C SER A 70 -31.58 45.13 52.88
N THR A 71 -30.41 45.65 52.48
CA THR A 71 -29.17 45.94 53.21
C THR A 71 -28.13 44.83 53.40
N GLY A 72 -27.03 45.05 52.69
CA GLY A 72 -25.79 44.32 52.78
C GLY A 72 -25.19 44.34 54.19
N VAL A 73 -24.53 43.21 54.46
CA VAL A 73 -23.29 43.16 55.21
C VAL A 73 -22.40 42.27 54.38
N ASP A 74 -21.24 42.80 53.98
CA ASP A 74 -20.12 42.05 53.45
C ASP A 74 -19.78 40.94 54.45
N GLY A 75 -20.33 39.75 54.22
CA GLY A 75 -19.83 38.52 54.76
C GLY A 75 -18.75 38.06 53.80
N GLU A 76 -17.52 37.98 54.31
CA GLU A 76 -16.47 37.17 53.71
C GLU A 76 -17.07 35.78 53.46
N ASP A 77 -17.50 35.52 52.23
CA ASP A 77 -17.55 34.16 51.70
C ASP A 77 -16.09 33.73 51.72
N VAL A 78 -15.74 33.08 52.83
CA VAL A 78 -14.68 32.09 52.86
C VAL A 78 -15.02 31.18 51.68
N GLU A 79 -14.39 31.41 50.53
CA GLU A 79 -14.20 30.39 49.52
C GLU A 79 -13.44 29.28 50.25
N GLU A 80 -14.19 28.44 50.96
CA GLU A 80 -13.73 27.14 51.39
C GLU A 80 -13.20 26.51 50.11
N ASP A 81 -11.91 26.21 50.14
CA ASP A 81 -11.11 25.60 49.11
C ASP A 81 -11.79 24.30 48.65
N GLN A 82 -12.80 24.45 47.80
CA GLN A 82 -13.49 23.40 47.06
C GLN A 82 -12.69 23.10 45.79
N SER A 83 -11.36 22.99 45.93
CA SER A 83 -10.57 22.03 45.17
C SER A 83 -10.99 20.61 45.57
N VAL A 84 -12.29 20.34 45.43
CA VAL A 84 -12.95 19.04 45.48
C VAL A 84 -12.09 18.10 44.66
N ASN A 85 -11.78 16.95 45.25
CA ASN A 85 -10.96 15.86 44.69
C ASN A 85 -11.40 15.46 43.26
N LEU A 86 -11.06 16.28 42.26
CA LEU A 86 -11.29 15.99 40.86
C LEU A 86 -10.37 14.83 40.50
N ARG A 87 -10.97 13.74 40.00
CA ARG A 87 -10.29 12.51 39.61
C ARG A 87 -10.51 12.26 38.11
N PRO A 88 -10.07 13.17 37.22
CA PRO A 88 -10.41 13.11 35.81
C PRO A 88 -9.89 11.85 35.11
N PHE A 89 -8.75 11.29 35.52
CA PHE A 89 -8.22 10.06 34.97
C PHE A 89 -8.60 8.85 35.81
N THR A 90 -8.44 8.93 37.14
CA THR A 90 -8.80 7.82 38.03
C THR A 90 -10.27 7.45 37.94
N GLY A 91 -11.17 8.40 37.69
CA GLY A 91 -12.60 8.16 37.50
C GLY A 91 -12.94 7.38 36.22
N LEU A 92 -12.03 7.34 35.24
CA LEU A 92 -12.19 6.56 34.01
C LEU A 92 -11.74 5.09 34.18
N LEU A 93 -10.99 4.80 35.25
CA LEU A 93 -10.46 3.47 35.53
C LEU A 93 -11.43 2.68 36.40
N ALA A 94 -11.92 1.56 35.87
CA ALA A 94 -12.58 0.52 36.65
C ALA A 94 -11.59 -0.60 36.98
N GLY A 95 -11.84 -1.32 38.09
CA GLY A 95 -11.03 -2.50 38.45
C GLY A 95 -11.11 -3.56 37.36
N GLY A 96 -9.96 -4.11 36.95
CA GLY A 96 -9.90 -5.11 35.88
C GLY A 96 -10.12 -6.54 36.32
N ASP A 97 -10.25 -7.41 35.32
CA ASP A 97 -10.47 -8.86 35.48
C ASP A 97 -9.25 -9.58 36.10
N PHE A 98 -8.07 -8.97 35.97
CA PHE A 98 -6.79 -9.51 36.41
C PHE A 98 -6.01 -8.46 37.21
N GLU A 99 -5.11 -8.93 38.07
CA GLU A 99 -4.16 -8.06 38.77
C GLU A 99 -3.24 -7.35 37.76
N GLY A 100 -3.08 -6.04 37.92
CA GLY A 100 -2.30 -5.21 36.98
C GLY A 100 -3.08 -4.69 35.77
N VAL A 101 -4.40 -4.88 35.75
CA VAL A 101 -5.27 -4.45 34.65
C VAL A 101 -6.35 -3.51 35.14
N TYR A 102 -6.56 -2.43 34.39
CA TYR A 102 -7.72 -1.55 34.53
C TYR A 102 -8.66 -1.71 33.33
N LEU A 103 -9.94 -1.45 33.55
CA LEU A 103 -10.95 -1.39 32.50
C LEU A 103 -11.35 0.06 32.27
N VAL A 104 -11.36 0.47 31.01
CA VAL A 104 -11.84 1.79 30.62
C VAL A 104 -12.98 1.60 29.63
N ALA A 105 -14.12 2.25 29.89
CA ALA A 105 -15.25 2.19 28.96
C ALA A 105 -14.82 2.69 27.58
N THR A 106 -15.22 2.02 26.50
CA THR A 106 -14.74 2.35 25.13
C THR A 106 -14.97 3.82 24.77
N GLU A 107 -16.08 4.41 25.23
CA GLU A 107 -16.41 5.84 25.07
C GLU A 107 -15.41 6.81 25.73
N ASN A 108 -14.66 6.35 26.73
CA ASN A 108 -13.70 7.15 27.50
C ASN A 108 -12.24 6.87 27.12
N VAL A 109 -11.99 5.91 26.23
CA VAL A 109 -10.63 5.50 25.86
C VAL A 109 -9.87 6.65 25.18
N GLU A 110 -10.50 7.38 24.26
CA GLU A 110 -9.87 8.53 23.59
C GLU A 110 -9.47 9.63 24.59
N THR A 111 -10.35 9.94 25.54
CA THR A 111 -10.08 10.89 26.62
C THR A 111 -8.91 10.43 27.48
N ALA A 112 -8.90 9.14 27.87
CA ALA A 112 -7.82 8.56 28.65
C ALA A 112 -6.47 8.59 27.89
N MET A 113 -6.46 8.29 26.59
CA MET A 113 -5.27 8.40 25.75
C MET A 113 -4.76 9.84 25.68
N LEU A 114 -5.66 10.81 25.54
CA LEU A 114 -5.31 12.23 25.50
C LEU A 114 -4.66 12.69 26.81
N TYR A 115 -5.17 12.24 27.96
CA TYR A 115 -4.57 12.52 29.27
C TYR A 115 -3.18 11.88 29.41
N LEU A 116 -3.03 10.61 29.02
CA LEU A 116 -1.74 9.90 29.08
C LEU A 116 -0.70 10.43 28.09
N ALA A 117 -1.12 11.08 27.01
CA ALA A 117 -0.24 11.72 26.05
C ALA A 117 0.36 13.06 26.53
N MET A 118 -0.14 13.63 27.64
CA MET A 118 0.36 14.90 28.17
C MET A 118 1.79 14.76 28.71
N PRO A 119 2.73 15.65 28.36
CA PRO A 119 4.11 15.59 28.86
C PRO A 119 4.24 15.63 30.38
N GLU A 120 3.35 16.36 31.05
CA GLU A 120 3.29 16.50 32.50
C GLU A 120 2.87 15.18 33.17
N VAL A 121 1.93 14.46 32.57
CA VAL A 121 1.46 13.15 33.02
C VAL A 121 2.51 12.07 32.76
N GLN A 122 3.18 12.11 31.61
CA GLN A 122 4.29 11.17 31.34
C GLN A 122 5.43 11.31 32.34
N ARG A 123 5.68 12.52 32.86
CA ARG A 123 6.71 12.75 33.90
C ARG A 123 6.31 12.30 35.29
N SER A 124 5.02 12.14 35.58
CA SER A 124 4.53 11.66 36.88
C SER A 124 4.40 10.15 36.94
N LEU A 125 4.51 9.44 35.82
CA LEU A 125 4.55 7.98 35.81
C LEU A 125 5.81 7.45 36.52
N PRO A 126 5.72 6.30 37.23
CA PRO A 126 6.89 5.62 37.77
C PRO A 126 7.90 5.27 36.68
N ARG A 127 9.20 5.38 36.96
CA ARG A 127 10.31 5.12 36.01
C ARG A 127 10.48 3.66 35.57
N ASN A 128 9.66 2.76 36.07
CA ASN A 128 9.69 1.33 35.76
C ASN A 128 8.35 0.87 35.19
N VAL A 129 7.41 1.77 34.94
CA VAL A 129 6.04 1.45 34.53
C VAL A 129 5.75 2.04 33.17
N SER A 130 5.19 1.21 32.31
CA SER A 130 4.60 1.57 31.03
C SER A 130 3.14 1.13 31.01
N LEU A 131 2.32 1.87 30.26
CA LEU A 131 0.89 1.60 30.12
C LEU A 131 0.61 1.24 28.67
N HIS A 132 -0.05 0.11 28.45
CA HIS A 132 -0.38 -0.38 27.13
C HIS A 132 -1.85 -0.80 27.06
N TRP A 133 -2.50 -0.46 25.95
CA TRP A 133 -3.88 -0.83 25.68
C TRP A 133 -3.94 -2.19 24.99
N GLU A 134 -4.93 -3.00 25.33
CA GLU A 134 -5.27 -4.20 24.56
C GLU A 134 -5.85 -3.80 23.20
N GLU A 135 -5.46 -4.47 22.11
CA GLU A 135 -5.99 -4.18 20.77
C GLU A 135 -7.51 -4.37 20.72
N ASP A 136 -7.98 -5.53 21.19
CA ASP A 136 -9.40 -5.91 21.12
C ASP A 136 -10.22 -5.39 22.31
N PRO A 137 -11.40 -4.77 22.07
CA PRO A 137 -12.32 -4.42 23.14
C PRO A 137 -13.03 -5.68 23.68
N ILE A 138 -13.39 -5.63 24.94
CA ILE A 138 -14.17 -6.66 25.61
C ILE A 138 -15.59 -6.19 25.88
N ALA A 139 -16.56 -7.07 25.63
CA ALA A 139 -17.96 -6.84 25.98
C ALA A 139 -18.24 -7.40 27.38
N LEU A 140 -18.55 -6.51 28.32
CA LEU A 140 -18.97 -6.88 29.68
C LEU A 140 -20.38 -6.34 29.91
N THR A 141 -21.34 -7.25 30.05
CA THR A 141 -22.78 -6.93 30.21
C THR A 141 -23.37 -6.18 29.01
N GLN A 142 -23.73 -4.89 29.15
CA GLN A 142 -24.28 -4.02 28.10
C GLN A 142 -23.31 -2.90 27.66
N ARG A 143 -22.05 -2.94 28.13
CA ARG A 143 -21.04 -1.94 27.78
C ARG A 143 -19.77 -2.61 27.28
N THR A 144 -19.04 -1.91 26.42
CA THR A 144 -17.72 -2.34 25.94
C THR A 144 -16.63 -1.61 26.69
N PHE A 145 -15.57 -2.32 26.99
CA PHE A 145 -14.40 -1.82 27.69
C PHE A 145 -13.14 -2.15 26.91
N ARG A 146 -12.07 -1.41 27.17
CA ARG A 146 -10.72 -1.72 26.72
C ARG A 146 -9.85 -1.93 27.95
N ARG A 147 -9.03 -2.99 27.95
CA ARG A 147 -8.09 -3.25 29.04
C ARG A 147 -6.88 -2.32 28.90
N LEU A 148 -6.50 -1.72 30.02
CA LEU A 148 -5.26 -0.97 30.19
C LEU A 148 -4.36 -1.78 31.12
N TYR A 149 -3.27 -2.31 30.59
CA TYR A 149 -2.31 -3.09 31.36
C TYR A 149 -1.20 -2.18 31.90
N VAL A 150 -0.84 -2.42 33.16
CA VAL A 150 0.33 -1.84 33.80
C VAL A 150 1.49 -2.81 33.60
N THR A 151 2.51 -2.43 32.85
CA THR A 151 3.65 -3.32 32.56
C THR A 151 4.97 -2.70 32.96
N GLU A 152 5.99 -3.54 33.14
CA GLU A 152 7.36 -3.07 33.32
C GLU A 152 7.84 -2.33 32.06
N GLU A 153 8.52 -1.19 32.24
CA GLU A 153 9.05 -0.40 31.12
C GLU A 153 10.07 -1.20 30.29
N ALA A 154 10.90 -2.00 30.95
CA ALA A 154 11.93 -2.81 30.30
C ALA A 154 11.36 -4.13 29.75
N ALA A 155 11.47 -4.33 28.44
CA ALA A 155 11.19 -5.63 27.82
C ALA A 155 12.29 -6.64 28.16
N PHE A 156 11.92 -7.84 28.62
CA PHE A 156 12.90 -8.89 28.98
C PHE A 156 13.34 -9.71 27.74
N VAL A 157 12.48 -9.78 26.72
CA VAL A 157 12.75 -10.35 25.39
C VAL A 157 12.09 -9.47 24.33
N THR A 158 12.76 -9.30 23.19
CA THR A 158 12.29 -8.50 22.03
C THR A 158 12.27 -9.36 20.77
N GLY A 159 11.60 -8.86 19.72
CA GLY A 159 11.51 -9.50 18.41
C GLY A 159 12.86 -9.77 17.74
N GLU A 160 13.94 -9.04 18.10
CA GLU A 160 15.30 -9.32 17.60
C GLU A 160 15.82 -10.71 18.00
N MET A 161 15.26 -11.30 19.06
CA MET A 161 15.66 -12.62 19.55
C MET A 161 14.82 -13.75 18.95
N LEU A 162 13.90 -13.43 18.04
CA LEU A 162 13.02 -14.37 17.37
C LEU A 162 13.76 -15.03 16.19
N GLU A 163 13.68 -16.35 16.10
CA GLU A 163 14.30 -17.18 15.06
C GLU A 163 13.29 -17.53 13.97
N ASP A 164 12.05 -17.85 14.34
CA ASP A 164 10.96 -18.11 13.40
C ASP A 164 9.58 -17.81 14.01
N ALA A 165 8.61 -17.49 13.14
CA ALA A 165 7.20 -17.38 13.50
C ALA A 165 6.31 -17.97 12.40
N THR A 166 5.36 -18.83 12.79
CA THR A 166 4.47 -19.53 11.87
C THR A 166 3.02 -19.48 12.35
N ALA A 167 2.11 -19.17 11.44
CA ALA A 167 0.69 -19.22 11.70
C ALA A 167 0.17 -20.66 11.57
N GLN A 168 -0.57 -21.11 12.57
CA GLN A 168 -1.19 -22.43 12.61
C GLN A 168 -2.62 -22.31 13.18
N ARG A 169 -3.48 -23.28 12.88
CA ARG A 169 -4.70 -23.47 13.68
C ARG A 169 -4.33 -24.30 14.90
N ASP A 170 -4.88 -23.93 16.04
CA ASP A 170 -4.80 -24.77 17.22
C ASP A 170 -5.35 -26.19 16.87
N PRO A 171 -4.61 -27.26 17.16
CA PRO A 171 -5.09 -28.62 16.98
C PRO A 171 -6.30 -28.98 17.87
N GLN A 172 -6.55 -28.23 18.95
CA GLN A 172 -7.61 -28.53 19.93
C GLN A 172 -8.82 -27.58 19.83
N GLY A 173 -8.58 -26.28 19.61
CA GLY A 173 -9.58 -25.27 19.31
C GLY A 173 -9.50 -24.83 17.85
N SER A 174 -10.62 -24.50 17.21
CA SER A 174 -10.58 -24.00 15.81
C SER A 174 -9.97 -22.58 15.67
N GLN A 175 -9.26 -22.08 16.68
CA GLN A 175 -8.72 -20.72 16.76
C GLN A 175 -7.39 -20.61 16.01
N ALA A 176 -7.12 -19.44 15.45
CA ALA A 176 -5.84 -19.14 14.84
C ALA A 176 -4.79 -18.82 15.93
N GLN A 177 -3.56 -19.30 15.73
CA GLN A 177 -2.45 -19.05 16.65
C GLN A 177 -1.16 -18.81 15.87
N VAL A 178 -0.26 -18.04 16.48
CA VAL A 178 1.09 -17.82 15.95
C VAL A 178 2.10 -18.52 16.86
N ASN A 179 2.76 -19.54 16.32
CA ASN A 179 3.85 -20.20 17.00
C ASN A 179 5.12 -19.43 16.73
N PHE A 180 5.85 -19.06 17.77
CA PHE A 180 7.16 -18.42 17.65
C PHE A 180 8.23 -19.28 18.29
N GLU A 181 9.44 -19.17 17.76
CA GLU A 181 10.65 -19.77 18.29
C GLU A 181 11.71 -18.70 18.47
N PHE A 182 12.33 -18.65 19.64
CA PHE A 182 13.45 -17.78 19.94
C PHE A 182 14.78 -18.47 19.64
N ASN A 183 15.76 -17.65 19.28
CA ASN A 183 17.14 -18.08 19.22
C ASN A 183 17.67 -18.51 20.61
N ARG A 184 18.85 -19.14 20.63
CA ARG A 184 19.48 -19.66 21.86
C ARG A 184 19.63 -18.64 22.98
N VAL A 185 19.79 -17.35 22.68
CA VAL A 185 19.91 -16.29 23.70
C VAL A 185 18.53 -15.94 24.25
N GLY A 186 17.56 -15.68 23.36
CA GLY A 186 16.17 -15.38 23.72
C GLY A 186 15.53 -16.50 24.54
N GLY A 187 15.63 -17.74 24.08
CA GLY A 187 15.04 -18.90 24.78
C GLY A 187 15.59 -19.12 26.19
N ARG A 188 16.88 -18.82 26.45
CA ARG A 188 17.43 -18.89 27.83
C ARG A 188 16.93 -17.77 28.72
N ARG A 189 16.78 -16.55 28.19
CA ARG A 189 16.21 -15.41 28.93
C ARG A 189 14.75 -15.66 29.24
N PHE A 190 13.97 -16.03 28.23
CA PHE A 190 12.55 -16.35 28.34
C PHE A 190 12.31 -17.48 29.34
N SER A 191 13.11 -18.56 29.25
CA SER A 191 12.97 -19.70 30.17
C SER A 191 13.29 -19.36 31.62
N ARG A 192 14.33 -18.56 31.88
CA ARG A 192 14.65 -18.11 33.25
C ARG A 192 13.59 -17.15 33.78
N PHE A 193 13.07 -16.27 32.94
CA PHE A 193 12.07 -15.28 33.33
C PHE A 193 10.73 -15.93 33.67
N THR A 194 10.25 -16.86 32.83
CA THR A 194 9.02 -17.62 33.09
C THR A 194 9.12 -18.52 34.31
N GLU A 195 10.30 -19.07 34.63
CA GLU A 195 10.55 -19.85 35.84
C GLU A 195 10.37 -19.03 37.13
N GLN A 196 10.69 -17.73 37.09
CA GLN A 196 10.60 -16.82 38.25
C GLN A 196 9.23 -16.16 38.40
N ASN A 197 8.42 -16.16 37.34
CA ASN A 197 7.16 -15.41 37.25
C ASN A 197 5.95 -16.33 37.01
N ILE A 198 5.97 -17.55 37.54
CA ILE A 198 4.84 -18.48 37.45
C ILE A 198 3.65 -17.89 38.21
N GLY A 199 2.50 -17.78 37.53
CA GLY A 199 1.27 -17.17 38.05
C GLY A 199 1.08 -15.70 37.64
N ASN A 200 2.12 -15.03 37.14
CA ASN A 200 2.03 -13.65 36.66
C ASN A 200 1.63 -13.60 35.18
N LEU A 201 1.08 -12.47 34.73
CA LEU A 201 0.78 -12.22 33.31
C LEU A 201 2.02 -11.70 32.58
N ILE A 202 2.25 -12.20 31.37
CA ILE A 202 3.26 -11.64 30.45
C ILE A 202 2.51 -10.98 29.30
N ALA A 203 2.67 -9.68 29.15
CA ALA A 203 2.14 -8.92 28.04
C ALA A 203 3.02 -9.11 26.80
N ILE A 204 2.38 -9.41 25.68
CA ILE A 204 2.95 -9.46 24.34
C ILE A 204 2.54 -8.17 23.65
N VAL A 205 3.48 -7.23 23.56
CA VAL A 205 3.27 -5.90 23.01
C VAL A 205 3.77 -5.88 21.56
N LEU A 206 2.94 -5.41 20.65
CA LEU A 206 3.29 -5.14 19.25
C LEU A 206 2.98 -3.68 18.95
N ASP A 207 3.98 -2.92 18.52
CA ASP A 207 3.83 -1.50 18.16
C ASP A 207 3.20 -0.62 19.25
N GLY A 208 3.39 -1.02 20.52
CA GLY A 208 2.87 -0.30 21.69
C GLY A 208 1.47 -0.73 22.14
N GLU A 209 0.81 -1.65 21.42
CA GLU A 209 -0.47 -2.24 21.82
C GLU A 209 -0.28 -3.70 22.26
N ILE A 210 -1.08 -4.17 23.22
CA ILE A 210 -1.05 -5.55 23.70
C ILE A 210 -1.93 -6.40 22.81
N VAL A 211 -1.31 -7.38 22.16
CA VAL A 211 -2.00 -8.39 21.35
C VAL A 211 -2.53 -9.50 22.26
N SER A 212 -1.75 -9.90 23.26
CA SER A 212 -2.14 -10.97 24.20
C SER A 212 -1.39 -10.87 25.52
N ALA A 213 -2.03 -11.24 26.62
CA ALA A 213 -1.44 -11.25 27.96
C ALA A 213 -1.69 -12.56 28.72
N PRO A 214 -1.08 -13.70 28.32
CA PRO A 214 -1.32 -14.97 28.98
C PRO A 214 -0.68 -15.07 30.38
N VAL A 215 -1.30 -15.87 31.24
CA VAL A 215 -0.75 -16.26 32.55
C VAL A 215 0.32 -17.34 32.36
N VAL A 216 1.49 -17.15 32.99
CA VAL A 216 2.56 -18.15 32.98
C VAL A 216 2.19 -19.33 33.89
N ARG A 217 1.86 -20.48 33.31
CA ARG A 217 1.46 -21.69 34.06
C ARG A 217 2.62 -22.60 34.45
N ALA A 218 3.70 -22.57 33.66
CA ALA A 218 4.89 -23.38 33.85
C ALA A 218 6.08 -22.70 33.17
N ARG A 219 7.28 -23.19 33.46
CA ARG A 219 8.50 -22.77 32.76
C ARG A 219 8.38 -23.07 31.26
N ILE A 220 8.53 -22.04 30.43
CA ILE A 220 8.47 -22.17 28.97
C ILE A 220 9.90 -22.22 28.42
N GLY A 221 10.09 -22.95 27.32
CA GLY A 221 11.38 -23.12 26.66
C GLY A 221 11.71 -21.97 25.71
N ALA A 222 12.23 -22.31 24.54
CA ALA A 222 12.54 -21.36 23.47
C ALA A 222 11.35 -21.08 22.55
N SER A 223 10.30 -21.89 22.58
CA SER A 223 9.12 -21.71 21.75
C SER A 223 7.87 -21.42 22.58
N GLY A 224 6.94 -20.70 21.97
CA GLY A 224 5.66 -20.34 22.56
C GLY A 224 4.57 -20.18 21.50
N VAL A 225 3.36 -19.91 21.97
CA VAL A 225 2.17 -19.74 21.14
C VAL A 225 1.50 -18.43 21.55
N ILE A 226 1.15 -17.62 20.57
CA ILE A 226 0.28 -16.45 20.71
C ILE A 226 -1.10 -16.87 20.22
N GLU A 227 -2.06 -16.90 21.13
CA GLU A 227 -3.46 -17.16 20.79
C GLU A 227 -4.06 -15.86 20.22
N MET A 228 -4.64 -15.93 19.02
CA MET A 228 -5.22 -14.76 18.34
C MET A 228 -6.73 -14.59 18.64
N GLY A 229 -7.27 -15.38 19.57
CA GLY A 229 -8.69 -15.32 19.95
C GLY A 229 -9.64 -15.54 18.76
N ASN A 230 -10.35 -14.49 18.36
CA ASN A 230 -11.34 -14.51 17.28
C ASN A 230 -10.76 -14.20 15.89
N ALA A 231 -9.46 -13.92 15.79
CA ALA A 231 -8.82 -13.58 14.53
C ALA A 231 -8.85 -14.74 13.52
N ASP A 232 -8.82 -14.39 12.24
CA ASP A 232 -8.79 -15.38 11.18
C ASP A 232 -7.36 -15.89 10.89
N MET A 233 -7.26 -16.89 10.01
CA MET A 233 -5.95 -17.45 9.64
C MET A 233 -5.11 -16.50 8.78
N ALA A 234 -5.72 -15.52 8.12
CA ALA A 234 -5.00 -14.53 7.32
C ALA A 234 -4.32 -13.51 8.26
N GLU A 235 -5.04 -13.01 9.26
CA GLU A 235 -4.51 -12.12 10.31
C GLU A 235 -3.36 -12.78 11.07
N ALA A 236 -3.49 -14.06 11.43
CA ALA A 236 -2.39 -14.81 12.04
C ALA A 236 -1.18 -14.95 11.10
N ALA A 237 -1.40 -15.14 9.79
CA ALA A 237 -0.33 -15.23 8.80
C ALA A 237 0.38 -13.88 8.60
N ASP A 238 -0.37 -12.79 8.61
CA ASP A 238 0.17 -11.44 8.53
C ASP A 238 0.98 -11.11 9.79
N LEU A 239 0.48 -11.43 10.98
CA LEU A 239 1.26 -11.28 12.21
C LEU A 239 2.55 -12.12 12.16
N ALA A 240 2.48 -13.39 11.76
CA ALA A 240 3.66 -14.24 11.64
C ALA A 240 4.70 -13.69 10.65
N LEU A 241 4.24 -13.10 9.54
CA LEU A 241 5.10 -12.42 8.57
C LEU A 241 5.78 -11.20 9.20
N VAL A 242 5.01 -10.39 9.92
CA VAL A 242 5.48 -9.21 10.62
C VAL A 242 6.53 -9.56 11.68
N LEU A 243 6.28 -10.59 12.50
CA LEU A 243 7.24 -11.07 13.50
C LEU A 243 8.55 -11.59 12.88
N ARG A 244 8.47 -12.27 11.73
CA ARG A 244 9.65 -12.76 10.99
C ARG A 244 10.43 -11.65 10.29
N ALA A 245 9.74 -10.64 9.78
CA ALA A 245 10.37 -9.48 9.17
C ALA A 245 11.16 -8.66 10.20
N GLY A 246 10.71 -8.71 11.46
CA GLY A 246 11.30 -7.98 12.57
C GLY A 246 11.01 -6.49 12.50
N ALA A 247 11.47 -5.75 13.50
CA ALA A 247 11.35 -4.31 13.49
C ALA A 247 12.20 -3.71 12.36
N LEU A 248 11.62 -2.78 11.59
CA LEU A 248 12.37 -2.05 10.57
C LEU A 248 13.37 -1.11 11.28
N PRO A 249 14.63 -1.02 10.83
CA PRO A 249 15.64 -0.17 11.48
C PRO A 249 15.32 1.34 11.48
N ALA A 250 14.37 1.76 10.65
CA ALA A 250 13.96 3.15 10.50
C ALA A 250 12.51 3.25 9.98
N PRO A 251 11.77 4.32 10.33
CA PRO A 251 10.44 4.55 9.80
C PRO A 251 10.48 4.74 8.28
N LEU A 252 9.67 3.98 7.55
CA LEU A 252 9.52 4.12 6.10
C LEU A 252 8.36 5.07 5.79
N ALA A 253 8.58 5.97 4.83
CA ALA A 253 7.52 6.77 4.24
C ALA A 253 7.27 6.31 2.81
N ILE A 254 6.01 6.01 2.48
CA ILE A 254 5.63 5.68 1.10
C ILE A 254 5.78 6.97 0.28
N MET A 255 6.75 6.98 -0.65
CA MET A 255 7.02 8.15 -1.50
C MET A 255 6.12 8.20 -2.74
N GLU A 256 5.79 7.03 -3.28
CA GLU A 256 4.91 6.91 -4.43
C GLU A 256 4.30 5.51 -4.44
N GLU A 257 2.97 5.44 -4.55
CA GLU A 257 2.23 4.19 -4.74
C GLU A 257 1.43 4.30 -6.04
N ARG A 258 1.58 3.31 -6.91
CA ARG A 258 0.79 3.20 -8.14
C ARG A 258 0.16 1.83 -8.20
N THR A 259 -1.11 1.77 -7.85
CA THR A 259 -1.90 0.54 -7.90
C THR A 259 -2.74 0.54 -9.18
N VAL A 260 -2.44 -0.39 -10.08
CA VAL A 260 -3.20 -0.58 -11.32
C VAL A 260 -4.01 -1.86 -11.19
N GLY A 261 -5.34 -1.73 -11.26
CA GLY A 261 -6.23 -2.88 -11.22
C GLY A 261 -6.07 -3.79 -12.44
N PRO A 262 -6.12 -5.13 -12.27
CA PRO A 262 -6.01 -6.08 -13.38
C PRO A 262 -7.03 -5.83 -14.51
N SER A 263 -8.24 -5.36 -14.18
CA SER A 263 -9.30 -5.04 -15.15
C SER A 263 -8.91 -3.90 -16.09
N LEU A 264 -8.36 -2.80 -15.57
CA LEU A 264 -7.88 -1.66 -16.37
C LEU A 264 -6.75 -2.06 -17.33
N GLY A 265 -5.87 -2.96 -16.87
CA GLY A 265 -4.84 -3.56 -17.71
C GLY A 265 -5.44 -4.37 -18.85
N GLN A 266 -6.40 -5.24 -18.53
CA GLN A 266 -7.06 -6.10 -19.52
C GLN A 266 -7.86 -5.30 -20.56
N ASP A 267 -8.63 -4.30 -20.13
CA ASP A 267 -9.43 -3.45 -21.03
C ASP A 267 -8.53 -2.70 -22.01
N SER A 268 -7.39 -2.23 -21.54
CA SER A 268 -6.42 -1.54 -22.38
C SER A 268 -5.75 -2.47 -23.40
N ILE A 269 -5.43 -3.70 -23.00
CA ILE A 269 -4.89 -4.72 -23.92
C ILE A 269 -5.94 -5.05 -24.99
N ASN A 270 -7.19 -5.26 -24.59
CA ASN A 270 -8.29 -5.54 -25.52
C ASN A 270 -8.49 -4.40 -26.52
N ALA A 271 -8.55 -3.16 -26.03
CA ALA A 271 -8.67 -1.98 -26.87
C ALA A 271 -7.47 -1.82 -27.83
N GLY A 272 -6.25 -2.03 -27.32
CA GLY A 272 -5.03 -1.99 -28.12
C GLY A 272 -4.99 -3.08 -29.21
N GLN A 273 -5.46 -4.28 -28.90
CA GLN A 273 -5.57 -5.38 -29.87
C GLN A 273 -6.59 -5.07 -30.97
N ILE A 274 -7.77 -4.55 -30.60
CA ILE A 274 -8.81 -4.15 -31.56
C ILE A 274 -8.28 -3.03 -32.47
N ALA A 275 -7.68 -1.98 -31.90
CA ALA A 275 -7.10 -0.87 -32.65
C ALA A 275 -5.98 -1.35 -33.59
N GLY A 276 -5.11 -2.25 -33.12
CA GLY A 276 -4.05 -2.85 -33.91
C GLY A 276 -4.57 -3.67 -35.09
N ILE A 277 -5.61 -4.50 -34.89
CA ILE A 277 -6.24 -5.29 -35.96
C ILE A 277 -6.90 -4.38 -37.00
N ILE A 278 -7.68 -3.39 -36.57
CA ILE A 278 -8.34 -2.44 -37.48
C ILE A 278 -7.30 -1.69 -38.30
N GLY A 279 -6.24 -1.18 -37.65
CA GLY A 279 -5.14 -0.49 -38.32
C GLY A 279 -4.41 -1.38 -39.33
N MET A 280 -4.11 -2.63 -38.96
CA MET A 280 -3.47 -3.59 -39.85
C MET A 280 -4.32 -3.90 -41.08
N VAL A 281 -5.63 -4.13 -40.91
CA VAL A 281 -6.56 -4.38 -42.03
C VAL A 281 -6.64 -3.17 -42.95
N ALA A 282 -6.73 -1.96 -42.40
CA ALA A 282 -6.75 -0.73 -43.20
C ALA A 282 -5.47 -0.56 -44.01
N VAL A 283 -4.31 -0.80 -43.40
CA VAL A 283 -3.00 -0.75 -44.07
C VAL A 283 -2.92 -1.77 -45.21
N VAL A 284 -3.30 -3.03 -44.96
CA VAL A 284 -3.31 -4.09 -45.98
C VAL A 284 -4.22 -3.71 -47.15
N LEU A 285 -5.41 -3.17 -46.86
CA LEU A 285 -6.38 -2.78 -47.87
C LEU A 285 -5.87 -1.62 -48.73
N ILE A 286 -5.34 -0.55 -48.12
CA ILE A 286 -4.79 0.60 -48.84
C ILE A 286 -3.61 0.18 -49.72
N MET A 287 -2.67 -0.60 -49.17
CA MET A 287 -1.51 -1.06 -49.92
C MET A 287 -1.91 -1.91 -51.11
N THR A 288 -2.83 -2.85 -50.92
CA THR A 288 -3.29 -3.74 -51.99
C THR A 288 -4.10 -3.00 -53.05
N LEU A 289 -4.95 -2.04 -52.66
CA LEU A 289 -5.80 -1.31 -53.60
C LEU A 289 -5.00 -0.29 -54.44
N TYR A 290 -4.12 0.48 -53.80
CA TYR A 290 -3.37 1.55 -54.46
C TYR A 290 -2.18 1.02 -55.27
N TYR A 291 -1.36 0.14 -54.68
CA TYR A 291 -0.15 -0.40 -55.31
C TYR A 291 -0.35 -1.77 -55.98
N ARG A 292 -1.58 -2.30 -55.97
CA ARG A 292 -1.96 -3.55 -56.65
C ARG A 292 -1.02 -4.69 -56.27
N LEU A 293 -0.28 -5.26 -57.22
CA LEU A 293 0.59 -6.40 -56.97
C LEU A 293 1.83 -6.04 -56.14
N ALA A 294 2.40 -4.85 -56.31
CA ALA A 294 3.47 -4.34 -55.46
C ALA A 294 3.00 -4.23 -53.99
N GLY A 295 1.74 -3.83 -53.80
CA GLY A 295 1.08 -3.81 -52.49
C GLY A 295 1.02 -5.19 -51.83
N VAL A 296 0.64 -6.23 -52.58
CA VAL A 296 0.61 -7.61 -52.05
C VAL A 296 2.00 -8.08 -51.60
N LEU A 297 3.05 -7.76 -52.37
CA LEU A 297 4.44 -8.10 -51.98
C LEU A 297 4.86 -7.36 -50.70
N ALA A 298 4.46 -6.10 -50.53
CA ALA A 298 4.71 -5.34 -49.30
C ALA A 298 3.96 -5.93 -48.09
N VAL A 299 2.72 -6.39 -48.27
CA VAL A 299 1.94 -7.05 -47.19
C VAL A 299 2.59 -8.37 -46.77
N MET A 300 3.10 -9.16 -47.72
CA MET A 300 3.86 -10.37 -47.41
C MET A 300 5.14 -10.05 -46.63
N ALA A 301 5.85 -8.98 -47.01
CA ALA A 301 7.02 -8.51 -46.28
C ALA A 301 6.65 -8.01 -44.87
N LEU A 302 5.50 -7.36 -44.72
CA LEU A 302 4.98 -6.93 -43.41
C LEU A 302 4.71 -8.11 -42.46
N GLY A 303 4.32 -9.28 -42.97
CA GLY A 303 4.21 -10.50 -42.17
C GLY A 303 5.57 -11.00 -41.63
N VAL A 304 6.61 -10.93 -42.46
CA VAL A 304 7.99 -11.25 -42.03
C VAL A 304 8.47 -10.23 -41.00
N TYR A 305 8.21 -8.95 -41.24
CA TYR A 305 8.47 -7.87 -40.30
C TYR A 305 7.84 -8.13 -38.93
N ALA A 306 6.55 -8.45 -38.87
CA ALA A 306 5.84 -8.72 -37.61
C ALA A 306 6.49 -9.89 -36.85
N THR A 307 6.90 -10.94 -37.57
CA THR A 307 7.61 -12.09 -37.00
C THR A 307 8.96 -11.68 -36.40
N LEU A 308 9.73 -10.84 -37.11
CA LEU A 308 11.02 -10.33 -36.62
C LEU A 308 10.87 -9.46 -35.37
N VAL A 309 9.83 -8.62 -35.32
CA VAL A 309 9.58 -7.75 -34.16
C VAL A 309 9.19 -8.56 -32.93
N LEU A 310 8.27 -9.52 -33.08
CA LEU A 310 7.87 -10.41 -31.98
C LEU A 310 9.03 -11.31 -31.52
N GLY A 311 9.81 -11.86 -32.47
CA GLY A 311 11.01 -12.64 -32.17
C GLY A 311 12.09 -11.81 -31.47
N GLY A 312 12.28 -10.56 -31.87
CA GLY A 312 13.19 -9.62 -31.22
C GLY A 312 12.76 -9.32 -29.79
N LEU A 313 11.47 -9.04 -29.55
CA LEU A 313 10.97 -8.82 -28.19
C LEU A 313 11.19 -10.05 -27.30
N ALA A 314 10.91 -11.24 -27.80
CA ALA A 314 11.17 -12.49 -27.08
C ALA A 314 12.67 -12.67 -26.77
N ALA A 315 13.55 -12.39 -27.73
CA ALA A 315 15.00 -12.52 -27.55
C ALA A 315 15.58 -11.60 -26.46
N PHE A 316 15.03 -10.40 -26.31
CA PHE A 316 15.46 -9.43 -25.30
C PHE A 316 14.66 -9.50 -24.00
N ASN A 317 13.77 -10.49 -23.83
CA ASN A 317 12.80 -10.56 -22.72
C ASN A 317 12.04 -9.23 -22.53
N GLY A 318 11.69 -8.58 -23.64
CA GLY A 318 11.00 -7.31 -23.64
C GLY A 318 9.55 -7.47 -23.17
N VAL A 319 9.17 -6.75 -22.13
CA VAL A 319 7.80 -6.75 -21.63
C VAL A 319 6.92 -5.92 -22.56
N LEU A 320 5.83 -6.51 -23.06
CA LEU A 320 4.85 -5.81 -23.87
C LEU A 320 3.90 -5.01 -22.96
N THR A 321 4.27 -3.75 -22.70
CA THR A 321 3.43 -2.81 -21.97
C THR A 321 2.41 -2.13 -22.88
N LEU A 322 1.43 -1.45 -22.31
CA LEU A 322 0.43 -0.68 -23.07
C LEU A 322 1.09 0.39 -23.98
N PRO A 323 2.05 1.21 -23.50
CA PRO A 323 2.87 2.02 -24.40
C PRO A 323 3.67 1.19 -25.40
N GLY A 324 4.18 0.02 -25.03
CA GLY A 324 4.83 -0.92 -25.96
C GLY A 324 3.94 -1.29 -27.15
N ILE A 325 2.65 -1.55 -26.94
CA ILE A 325 1.67 -1.80 -28.02
C ILE A 325 1.55 -0.59 -28.94
N ALA A 326 1.51 0.63 -28.40
CA ALA A 326 1.50 1.85 -29.21
C ALA A 326 2.79 1.98 -30.05
N GLY A 327 3.94 1.61 -29.49
CA GLY A 327 5.22 1.55 -30.20
C GLY A 327 5.21 0.56 -31.36
N LEU A 328 4.59 -0.62 -31.17
CA LEU A 328 4.38 -1.59 -32.24
C LEU A 328 3.49 -1.04 -33.37
N ILE A 329 2.35 -0.43 -33.03
CA ILE A 329 1.43 0.15 -34.02
C ILE A 329 2.13 1.26 -34.82
N LEU A 330 2.86 2.15 -34.16
CA LEU A 330 3.65 3.19 -34.82
C LEU A 330 4.70 2.58 -35.76
N SER A 331 5.39 1.52 -35.31
CA SER A 331 6.43 0.86 -36.09
C SER A 331 5.88 0.15 -37.34
N VAL A 332 4.66 -0.42 -37.26
CA VAL A 332 3.96 -0.97 -38.43
C VAL A 332 3.71 0.12 -39.48
N GLY A 333 3.26 1.31 -39.06
CA GLY A 333 3.07 2.44 -39.96
C GLY A 333 4.36 2.84 -40.69
N MET A 334 5.47 2.97 -39.95
CA MET A 334 6.78 3.27 -40.53
C MET A 334 7.31 2.17 -41.44
N ALA A 335 7.04 0.89 -41.12
CA ALA A 335 7.43 -0.24 -41.96
C ALA A 335 6.73 -0.22 -43.33
N VAL A 336 5.48 0.27 -43.38
CA VAL A 336 4.76 0.44 -44.64
C VAL A 336 5.20 1.70 -45.39
N ASP A 337 5.45 2.80 -44.69
CA ASP A 337 5.95 4.05 -45.28
C ASP A 337 7.24 3.85 -46.09
N ALA A 338 8.18 3.05 -45.58
CA ALA A 338 9.40 2.70 -46.30
C ALA A 338 9.10 2.00 -47.65
N ASN A 339 8.09 1.12 -47.70
CA ASN A 339 7.69 0.47 -48.94
C ASN A 339 7.01 1.44 -49.92
N VAL A 340 6.19 2.38 -49.40
CA VAL A 340 5.55 3.44 -50.21
C VAL A 340 6.59 4.31 -50.89
N LEU A 341 7.61 4.77 -50.16
CA LEU A 341 8.68 5.60 -50.71
C LEU A 341 9.47 4.88 -51.81
N ILE A 342 9.74 3.59 -51.63
CA ILE A 342 10.36 2.75 -52.67
C ILE A 342 9.45 2.68 -53.90
N PHE A 343 8.15 2.42 -53.73
CA PHE A 343 7.23 2.23 -54.84
C PHE A 343 7.02 3.50 -55.66
N GLU A 344 6.89 4.65 -55.01
CA GLU A 344 6.81 5.93 -55.71
C GLU A 344 8.11 6.22 -56.47
N ARG A 345 9.28 5.91 -55.88
CA ARG A 345 10.55 6.12 -56.59
C ARG A 345 10.70 5.19 -57.80
N ILE A 346 10.25 3.94 -57.70
CA ILE A 346 10.18 3.02 -58.86
C ILE A 346 9.24 3.57 -59.93
N ARG A 347 8.05 4.05 -59.54
CA ARG A 347 7.07 4.65 -60.46
C ARG A 347 7.64 5.88 -61.17
N GLU A 348 8.38 6.72 -60.45
CA GLU A 348 9.06 7.89 -61.03
C GLU A 348 10.10 7.48 -62.09
N GLU A 349 10.91 6.45 -61.82
CA GLU A 349 11.89 5.94 -62.79
C GLU A 349 11.24 5.26 -64.01
N LEU A 350 10.08 4.61 -63.84
CA LEU A 350 9.28 4.05 -64.94
C LEU A 350 8.71 5.16 -65.84
N ILE A 351 8.20 6.25 -65.24
CA ILE A 351 7.67 7.41 -65.99
C ILE A 351 8.77 8.07 -66.82
N ARG A 352 10.03 8.05 -66.35
CA ARG A 352 11.21 8.51 -67.11
C ARG A 352 11.62 7.58 -68.25
N GLY A 353 10.88 6.50 -68.50
CA GLY A 353 11.09 5.58 -69.63
C GLY A 353 12.20 4.56 -69.41
N ARG A 354 12.66 4.36 -68.17
CA ARG A 354 13.65 3.31 -67.86
C ARG A 354 13.03 1.93 -67.97
N ALA A 355 13.83 0.95 -68.39
CA ALA A 355 13.40 -0.44 -68.44
C ALA A 355 12.99 -0.94 -67.03
N THR A 356 11.99 -1.80 -66.97
CA THR A 356 11.33 -2.26 -65.74
C THR A 356 12.30 -2.71 -64.64
N ARG A 357 13.31 -3.50 -64.99
CA ARG A 357 14.31 -4.01 -64.04
C ARG A 357 15.24 -2.90 -63.53
N THR A 358 15.70 -2.03 -64.44
CA THR A 358 16.55 -0.89 -64.10
C THR A 358 15.81 0.12 -63.23
N ALA A 359 14.53 0.38 -63.52
CA ALA A 359 13.69 1.26 -62.71
C ALA A 359 13.54 0.76 -61.26
N VAL A 360 13.45 -0.56 -61.07
CA VAL A 360 13.40 -1.17 -59.74
C VAL A 360 14.74 -1.01 -59.02
N GLU A 361 15.86 -1.40 -59.66
CA GLU A 361 17.20 -1.29 -59.07
C GLU A 361 17.53 0.15 -58.65
N GLU A 362 17.26 1.11 -59.53
CA GLU A 362 17.46 2.55 -59.29
C GLU A 362 16.47 3.11 -58.27
N GLY A 363 15.22 2.63 -58.27
CA GLY A 363 14.21 3.02 -57.29
C GLY A 363 14.63 2.68 -55.86
N PHE A 364 15.11 1.46 -55.64
CA PHE A 364 15.67 1.04 -54.35
C PHE A 364 16.93 1.83 -53.98
N ALA A 365 17.83 2.09 -54.94
CA ALA A 365 19.07 2.84 -54.68
C ALA A 365 18.79 4.29 -54.24
N HIS A 366 17.86 4.97 -54.92
CA HIS A 366 17.49 6.35 -54.60
C HIS A 366 16.64 6.46 -53.33
N ALA A 367 15.78 5.48 -53.03
CA ALA A 367 14.96 5.48 -51.82
C ALA A 367 15.78 5.20 -50.55
N LEU A 368 16.90 4.49 -50.66
CA LEU A 368 17.69 4.02 -49.52
C LEU A 368 18.16 5.16 -48.61
N SER A 369 18.67 6.26 -49.16
CA SER A 369 19.19 7.37 -48.35
C SER A 369 18.12 8.00 -47.47
N ALA A 370 16.92 8.26 -48.03
CA ALA A 370 15.79 8.81 -47.30
C ALA A 370 15.29 7.85 -46.20
N ILE A 371 15.23 6.55 -46.49
CA ILE A 371 14.78 5.53 -45.53
C ILE A 371 15.78 5.38 -44.37
N VAL A 372 17.08 5.35 -44.68
CA VAL A 372 18.13 5.31 -43.65
C VAL A 372 18.03 6.53 -42.74
N ASP A 373 17.93 7.73 -43.31
CA ASP A 373 17.92 8.99 -42.56
C ASP A 373 16.72 9.10 -41.60
N ALA A 374 15.51 8.80 -42.10
CA ALA A 374 14.29 8.83 -41.30
C ALA A 374 14.31 7.79 -40.15
N ASN A 375 14.78 6.57 -40.42
CA ASN A 375 14.85 5.51 -39.42
C ASN A 375 15.97 5.75 -38.40
N MET A 376 17.15 6.23 -38.81
CA MET A 376 18.25 6.53 -37.90
C MET A 376 17.88 7.64 -36.91
N THR A 377 17.24 8.70 -37.38
CA THR A 377 16.79 9.80 -36.51
C THR A 377 15.84 9.28 -35.43
N THR A 378 14.86 8.46 -35.83
CA THR A 378 13.88 7.87 -34.90
C THR A 378 14.52 6.86 -33.95
N LEU A 379 15.51 6.09 -34.43
CA LEU A 379 16.24 5.12 -33.61
C LEU A 379 17.06 5.82 -32.53
N PHE A 380 17.71 6.95 -32.83
CA PHE A 380 18.41 7.73 -31.82
C PHE A 380 17.45 8.27 -30.76
N THR A 381 16.28 8.78 -31.15
CA THR A 381 15.25 9.18 -30.19
C THR A 381 14.80 8.00 -29.32
N ALA A 382 14.56 6.83 -29.92
CA ALA A 382 14.18 5.63 -29.18
C ALA A 382 15.28 5.20 -28.20
N LEU A 383 16.55 5.28 -28.57
CA LEU A 383 17.67 4.93 -27.70
C LEU A 383 17.80 5.88 -26.51
N ILE A 384 17.60 7.18 -26.72
CA ILE A 384 17.54 8.18 -25.64
C ILE A 384 16.37 7.87 -24.69
N LEU A 385 15.19 7.59 -25.24
CA LEU A 385 14.02 7.19 -24.43
C LEU A 385 14.26 5.87 -23.67
N PHE A 386 15.03 4.95 -24.24
CA PHE A 386 15.37 3.69 -23.56
C PHE A 386 16.35 3.92 -22.40
N GLN A 387 17.32 4.81 -22.57
CA GLN A 387 18.35 5.11 -21.56
C GLN A 387 17.81 5.96 -20.41
N PHE A 388 16.98 6.97 -20.71
CA PHE A 388 16.48 7.95 -19.74
C PHE A 388 15.02 7.75 -19.34
N GLY A 389 14.25 6.96 -20.08
CA GLY A 389 12.86 6.67 -19.78
C GLY A 389 12.71 5.65 -18.65
N THR A 390 11.66 5.81 -17.85
CA THR A 390 11.33 4.91 -16.74
C THR A 390 10.10 4.06 -17.05
N GLY A 391 10.05 2.88 -16.45
CA GLY A 391 8.91 1.95 -16.50
C GLY A 391 8.28 1.78 -17.89
N PRO A 392 7.05 2.28 -18.13
CA PRO A 392 6.35 2.08 -19.40
C PRO A 392 7.03 2.71 -20.64
N VAL A 393 7.72 3.85 -20.47
CA VAL A 393 8.40 4.56 -21.57
C VAL A 393 9.56 3.73 -22.12
N ARG A 394 10.25 3.00 -21.24
CA ARG A 394 11.34 2.10 -21.62
C ARG A 394 10.85 0.92 -22.47
N GLY A 395 9.66 0.40 -22.15
CA GLY A 395 8.99 -0.62 -22.95
C GLY A 395 8.62 -0.12 -24.35
N PHE A 396 8.04 1.08 -24.44
CA PHE A 396 7.79 1.74 -25.73
C PHE A 396 9.08 1.90 -26.55
N ALA A 397 10.13 2.43 -25.94
CA ALA A 397 11.42 2.65 -26.59
C ALA A 397 12.05 1.36 -27.13
N LEU A 398 11.96 0.26 -26.38
CA LEU A 398 12.45 -1.05 -26.81
C LEU A 398 11.67 -1.57 -28.02
N THR A 399 10.33 -1.55 -27.97
CA THR A 399 9.47 -2.00 -29.07
C THR A 399 9.72 -1.19 -30.35
N LEU A 400 9.87 0.13 -30.22
CA LEU A 400 10.15 1.04 -31.32
C LEU A 400 11.52 0.79 -31.94
N SER A 401 12.55 0.57 -31.13
CA SER A 401 13.92 0.30 -31.60
C SER A 401 13.99 -1.00 -32.41
N ILE A 402 13.40 -2.08 -31.88
CA ILE A 402 13.32 -3.37 -32.57
C ILE A 402 12.49 -3.22 -33.85
N GLY A 403 11.37 -2.49 -33.78
CA GLY A 403 10.52 -2.17 -34.91
C GLY A 403 11.27 -1.47 -36.03
N ILE A 404 12.08 -0.46 -35.73
CA ILE A 404 12.85 0.28 -36.75
C ILE A 404 13.88 -0.62 -37.42
N VAL A 405 14.64 -1.41 -36.65
CA VAL A 405 15.65 -2.32 -37.21
C VAL A 405 15.02 -3.40 -38.08
N ALA A 406 13.91 -3.99 -37.63
CA ALA A 406 13.17 -4.99 -38.40
C ALA A 406 12.54 -4.39 -39.67
N SER A 407 12.02 -3.16 -39.59
CA SER A 407 11.45 -2.41 -40.73
C SER A 407 12.50 -2.20 -41.80
N PHE A 408 13.68 -1.72 -41.40
CA PHE A 408 14.80 -1.46 -42.30
C PHE A 408 15.23 -2.73 -43.05
N PHE A 409 15.37 -3.85 -42.33
CA PHE A 409 15.70 -5.14 -42.92
C PHE A 409 14.59 -5.63 -43.86
N SER A 410 13.32 -5.52 -43.44
CA SER A 410 12.17 -5.94 -44.24
C SER A 410 12.09 -5.17 -45.56
N ALA A 411 12.18 -3.85 -45.54
CA ALA A 411 12.05 -3.02 -46.73
C ALA A 411 13.22 -3.23 -47.72
N LEU A 412 14.47 -3.22 -47.24
CA LEU A 412 15.64 -3.26 -48.13
C LEU A 412 16.02 -4.66 -48.59
N TYR A 413 15.76 -5.68 -47.77
CA TYR A 413 16.14 -7.05 -48.10
C TYR A 413 14.93 -7.89 -48.51
N VAL A 414 13.88 -7.95 -47.69
CA VAL A 414 12.73 -8.85 -47.93
C VAL A 414 11.89 -8.36 -49.12
N THR A 415 11.42 -7.10 -49.09
CA THR A 415 10.62 -6.53 -50.18
C THR A 415 11.41 -6.52 -51.49
N LYS A 416 12.69 -6.14 -51.46
CA LYS A 416 13.57 -6.17 -52.64
C LYS A 416 13.69 -7.58 -53.22
N THR A 417 13.90 -8.59 -52.37
CA THR A 417 14.02 -9.98 -52.81
C THR A 417 12.71 -10.47 -53.44
N PHE A 418 11.57 -10.16 -52.84
CA PHE A 418 10.26 -10.49 -53.40
C PHE A 418 10.04 -9.84 -54.77
N PHE A 419 10.43 -8.58 -54.94
CA PHE A 419 10.38 -7.89 -56.22
C PHE A 419 11.28 -8.54 -57.28
N LEU A 420 12.51 -8.88 -56.93
CA LEU A 420 13.44 -9.52 -57.85
C LEU A 420 12.99 -10.91 -58.27
N ILE A 421 12.44 -11.72 -57.35
CA ILE A 421 11.86 -13.03 -57.66
C ILE A 421 10.67 -12.88 -58.62
N TYR A 422 9.78 -11.93 -58.33
CA TYR A 422 8.64 -11.64 -59.21
C TYR A 422 9.07 -11.21 -60.62
N LEU A 423 10.12 -10.41 -60.73
CA LEU A 423 10.69 -9.97 -62.01
C LEU A 423 11.47 -11.07 -62.75
N SER A 424 12.01 -12.07 -62.05
CA SER A 424 12.77 -13.16 -62.67
C SER A 424 11.91 -14.03 -63.59
N GLY A 425 10.59 -14.00 -63.44
CA GLY A 425 9.63 -14.71 -64.31
C GLY A 425 9.10 -13.90 -65.50
N LYS A 426 9.54 -12.64 -65.68
CA LYS A 426 9.01 -11.71 -66.71
C LYS A 426 10.10 -11.19 -67.66
N LYS A 427 9.72 -10.80 -68.88
CA LYS A 427 10.65 -10.14 -69.82
C LYS A 427 10.92 -8.70 -69.35
N ALA A 428 12.10 -8.17 -69.66
CA ALA A 428 12.55 -6.85 -69.18
C ALA A 428 11.66 -5.66 -69.56
N SER A 429 10.74 -5.84 -70.52
CA SER A 429 9.78 -4.85 -71.01
C SER A 429 8.35 -5.05 -70.51
N ASP A 430 8.07 -6.10 -69.72
CA ASP A 430 6.71 -6.34 -69.24
C ASP A 430 6.30 -5.27 -68.21
N PRO A 431 5.06 -4.76 -68.27
CA PRO A 431 4.59 -3.78 -67.31
C PRO A 431 4.50 -4.40 -65.90
N ILE A 432 5.01 -3.66 -64.90
CA ILE A 432 4.74 -3.93 -63.49
C ILE A 432 3.42 -3.23 -63.13
N SER A 433 2.57 -3.95 -62.41
CA SER A 433 1.41 -3.36 -61.75
C SER A 433 1.86 -2.73 -60.43
N ILE A 434 2.27 -1.45 -60.47
CA ILE A 434 2.68 -0.65 -59.31
C ILE A 434 1.93 0.67 -59.23
#